data_AF-A0A6B2LFX0-F1
#
_entry.id   AF-A0A6B2LFX0-F1
#
_cell.length_a   1.000
_cell.length_b   1.000
_cell.length_c   1.000
_cell.angle_alpha   90.00
_cell.angle_beta   90.00
_cell.angle_gamma   90.00
#
_symmetry.space_group_name_H-M   'P 1'
#
loop_
_entity.id
_entity.type
_entity.pdbx_description
1 polymer ?
#
loop_
_entity_poly.entity_id
_entity_poly.type
_entity_poly.pdbx_seq_one_letter_code
_entity_poly.pdbx_strand_id
1 'polypeptide(L)'
;MQELLVNPEDLNSPLKTPVQFELRAPLLPFEQLVSVLPPLSSNLLPAPYRSLMTQESSPIISYYPTQFVRDTSRKGPDHTHIAILPFIEEEKLIAALKEVEHLLTPEEKARNTNFQYPSLMLNKNFMDQSWLETTYGASFPKEAFTDSEIQSFQYTADQNKSSGTILPTNLIEPPSSLAYEDLVNCVPFLKREMRKQKADQQRALKEKTEQEDPQFTSD
;
A
#
# COMPACT_ATOMS: atom_id res chain seq x y z
N MET A 1 35.01 5.68 23.92
CA MET A 1 34.13 5.81 22.75
C MET A 1 34.56 7.08 22.04
N GLN A 2 35.24 6.96 20.90
CA GLN A 2 35.61 8.13 20.10
C GLN A 2 34.32 8.74 19.57
N GLU A 3 34.06 10.00 19.91
CA GLU A 3 33.14 10.82 19.12
C GLU A 3 33.65 10.74 17.68
N LEU A 4 32.86 10.15 16.78
CA LEU A 4 33.02 10.34 15.34
C LEU A 4 32.70 11.80 15.06
N LEU A 5 33.65 12.68 15.41
CA LEU A 5 33.71 14.07 14.99
C LEU A 5 33.95 14.07 13.49
N VAL A 6 32.87 13.85 12.74
CA VAL A 6 32.85 14.20 11.31
C VAL A 6 33.07 15.70 11.26
N ASN A 7 34.21 16.13 10.72
CA ASN A 7 34.44 17.56 10.60
C ASN A 7 33.44 18.09 9.57
N PRO A 8 32.72 19.18 9.85
CA PRO A 8 31.75 19.74 8.90
C PRO A 8 32.43 20.13 7.57
N GLU A 9 33.74 20.34 7.57
CA GLU A 9 34.55 20.57 6.37
C GLU A 9 34.65 19.33 5.46
N ASP A 10 34.53 18.11 6.01
CA ASP A 10 34.57 16.87 5.24
C ASP A 10 33.36 16.74 4.30
N LEU A 11 32.22 17.34 4.66
CA LEU A 11 31.00 17.38 3.83
C LEU A 11 31.10 18.29 2.60
N ASN A 12 32.05 19.23 2.57
CA ASN A 12 32.24 20.16 1.46
C ASN A 12 33.12 19.58 0.34
N SER A 13 33.76 18.44 0.61
CA SER A 13 34.59 17.76 -0.40
C SER A 13 33.70 17.00 -1.39
N PRO A 14 33.90 17.17 -2.72
CA PRO A 14 33.16 16.38 -3.69
C PRO A 14 33.49 14.90 -3.50
N LEU A 15 32.48 14.03 -3.62
CA LEU A 15 32.66 12.58 -3.54
C LEU A 15 33.73 12.15 -4.53
N LYS A 16 34.77 11.47 -4.04
CA LYS A 16 35.90 11.00 -4.86
C LYS A 16 35.49 9.94 -5.88
N THR A 17 34.33 9.32 -5.69
CA THR A 17 33.81 8.23 -6.51
C THR A 17 32.36 8.49 -6.88
N PRO A 18 31.93 8.13 -8.10
CA PRO A 18 30.53 8.18 -8.47
C PRO A 18 29.72 7.21 -7.58
N VAL A 19 28.56 7.68 -7.10
CA VAL A 19 27.64 6.85 -6.32
C VAL A 19 26.90 5.92 -7.27
N GLN A 20 26.99 4.62 -7.02
CA GLN A 20 26.29 3.59 -7.77
C GLN A 20 25.25 2.94 -6.86
N PHE A 21 24.02 2.82 -7.37
CA PHE A 21 22.93 2.15 -6.68
C PHE A 21 22.60 0.86 -7.42
N GLU A 22 22.45 -0.22 -6.68
CA GLU A 22 21.99 -1.50 -7.21
C GLU A 22 20.46 -1.58 -7.06
N LEU A 23 19.74 -1.79 -8.16
CA LEU A 23 18.31 -2.02 -8.10
C LEU A 23 18.03 -3.42 -7.57
N ARG A 24 17.37 -3.52 -6.42
CA ARG A 24 16.94 -4.79 -5.82
C ARG A 24 15.43 -4.94 -5.82
N ALA A 25 14.97 -6.17 -5.59
CA ALA A 25 13.55 -6.46 -5.41
C ALA A 25 13.10 -6.05 -4.00
N PRO A 26 11.83 -5.64 -3.81
CA PRO A 26 11.29 -5.42 -2.48
C PRO A 26 11.17 -6.75 -1.72
N LEU A 27 11.47 -6.70 -0.42
CA LEU A 27 11.24 -7.80 0.51
C LEU A 27 9.77 -8.22 0.49
N LEU A 28 9.51 -9.52 0.66
CA LEU A 28 8.18 -10.06 0.85
C LEU A 28 7.55 -9.50 2.15
N PRO A 29 6.21 -9.48 2.26
CA PRO A 29 5.54 -8.95 3.45
C PRO A 29 6.07 -9.52 4.77
N PHE A 30 6.34 -10.82 4.87
CA PHE A 30 6.87 -11.42 6.10
C PHE A 30 8.36 -11.14 6.31
N GLU A 31 9.16 -11.10 5.25
CA GLU A 31 10.58 -10.72 5.35
C GLU A 31 10.70 -9.29 5.91
N GLN A 32 9.85 -8.37 5.41
CA GLN A 32 9.76 -7.01 5.91
C GLN A 32 9.26 -6.94 7.35
N LEU A 33 8.27 -7.74 7.74
CA LEU A 33 7.78 -7.75 9.12
C LEU A 33 8.85 -8.28 10.09
N VAL A 34 9.57 -9.34 9.72
CA VAL A 34 10.65 -9.88 10.53
C VAL A 34 11.80 -8.87 10.66
N SER A 35 12.08 -8.08 9.63
CA SER A 35 13.15 -7.07 9.69
C SER A 35 12.80 -5.83 10.54
N VAL A 36 11.52 -5.55 10.78
CA VAL A 36 11.07 -4.33 11.50
C VAL A 36 10.54 -4.62 12.90
N LEU A 37 9.88 -5.76 13.10
CA LEU A 37 9.18 -6.01 14.35
C LEU A 37 10.13 -6.39 15.49
N PRO A 38 9.86 -5.96 16.72
CA PRO A 38 10.49 -6.52 17.90
C PRO A 38 9.85 -7.89 18.26
N PRO A 39 10.53 -8.76 19.03
CA PRO A 39 10.01 -10.07 19.43
C PRO A 39 8.66 -10.02 20.17
N LEU A 40 8.40 -8.94 20.92
CA LEU A 40 7.14 -8.69 21.61
C LEU A 40 5.94 -8.60 20.64
N SER A 41 6.18 -8.20 19.39
CA SER A 41 5.16 -8.10 18.34
C SER A 41 5.14 -9.32 17.41
N SER A 42 5.86 -10.40 17.76
CA SER A 42 5.94 -11.62 16.94
C SER A 42 4.58 -12.27 16.69
N ASN A 43 3.56 -11.99 17.50
CA ASN A 43 2.19 -12.48 17.31
C ASN A 43 1.57 -12.06 15.95
N LEU A 44 2.12 -11.04 15.28
CA LEU A 44 1.70 -10.60 13.94
C LEU A 44 2.22 -11.50 12.80
N LEU A 45 3.19 -12.37 13.10
CA LEU A 45 3.81 -13.28 12.15
C LEU A 45 3.21 -14.69 12.22
N PRO A 46 3.36 -15.51 11.16
CA PRO A 46 3.17 -16.96 11.22
C PRO A 46 3.96 -17.61 12.35
N ALA A 47 3.41 -18.65 12.98
CA ALA A 47 4.05 -19.36 14.09
C ALA A 47 5.51 -19.81 13.83
N PRO A 48 5.88 -20.32 12.64
CA PRO A 48 7.27 -20.69 12.33
C PRO A 48 8.24 -19.51 12.45
N TYR A 49 7.84 -18.32 12.01
CA TYR A 49 8.69 -17.12 12.04
C TYR A 49 8.82 -16.50 13.43
N ARG A 50 7.83 -16.70 14.32
CA ARG A 50 7.93 -16.23 15.73
C ARG A 50 9.10 -16.86 16.46
N SER A 51 9.33 -18.15 16.19
CA SER A 51 10.41 -18.93 16.80
C SER A 51 11.78 -18.35 16.43
N LEU A 52 11.94 -17.82 15.21
CA LEU A 52 13.19 -17.20 14.78
C LEU A 52 13.54 -15.92 15.55
N MET A 53 12.55 -15.22 16.10
CA MET A 53 12.79 -13.98 16.87
C MET A 53 12.98 -14.22 18.36
N THR A 54 12.68 -15.42 18.86
CA THR A 54 12.53 -15.70 20.30
C THR A 54 13.42 -16.83 20.79
N GLN A 55 13.73 -17.81 19.96
CA GLN A 55 14.57 -18.93 20.34
C GLN A 55 16.05 -18.56 20.26
N GLU A 56 16.81 -18.89 21.30
CA GLU A 56 18.27 -18.70 21.34
C GLU A 56 19.00 -19.53 20.26
N SER A 57 18.41 -20.62 19.80
CA SER A 57 18.93 -21.44 18.70
C SER A 57 18.75 -20.81 17.32
N SER A 58 18.02 -19.69 17.22
CA SER A 58 17.77 -19.04 15.93
C SER A 58 19.04 -18.41 15.36
N PRO A 59 19.32 -18.61 14.05
CA PRO A 59 20.48 -18.00 13.40
C PRO A 59 20.43 -16.47 13.34
N ILE A 60 19.25 -15.87 13.57
CA ILE A 60 19.02 -14.43 13.52
C ILE A 60 18.73 -13.81 14.89
N ILE A 61 18.88 -14.57 15.99
CA ILE A 61 18.56 -14.08 17.34
C ILE A 61 19.39 -12.86 17.75
N SER A 62 20.60 -12.73 17.23
CA SER A 62 21.48 -11.59 17.48
C SER A 62 20.89 -10.25 17.05
N TYR A 63 19.94 -10.25 16.11
CA TYR A 63 19.27 -9.03 15.65
C TYR A 63 18.17 -8.55 16.61
N TYR A 64 17.80 -9.37 17.61
CA TYR A 64 16.69 -9.10 18.53
C TYR A 64 17.15 -9.04 19.99
N PRO A 65 18.00 -8.06 20.37
CA PRO A 65 18.44 -7.93 21.75
C PRO A 65 17.26 -7.58 22.67
N THR A 66 17.18 -8.24 23.83
CA THR A 66 16.20 -7.90 24.87
C THR A 66 16.49 -6.55 25.54
N GLN A 67 17.76 -6.13 25.53
CA GLN A 67 18.24 -4.85 26.03
C GLN A 67 19.20 -4.24 25.02
N PHE A 68 19.01 -2.96 24.70
CA PHE A 68 19.88 -2.23 23.79
C PHE A 68 20.35 -0.91 24.41
N VAL A 69 21.47 -0.41 23.92
CA VAL A 69 22.05 0.85 24.40
C VAL A 69 21.31 2.01 23.75
N ARG A 70 20.95 2.99 24.56
CA ARG A 70 20.37 4.26 24.11
C ARG A 70 21.45 5.32 24.17
N ASP A 71 21.73 5.99 23.05
CA ASP A 71 22.61 7.15 23.03
C ASP A 71 21.86 8.39 23.52
N THR A 72 22.28 8.88 24.69
CA THR A 72 21.77 10.10 25.34
C THR A 72 22.69 11.30 25.14
N SER A 73 23.58 11.27 24.14
CA SER A 73 24.44 12.40 23.76
C SER A 73 23.64 13.69 23.51
N ARG A 74 22.42 13.55 22.99
CA ARG A 74 21.45 14.64 22.83
C ARG A 74 20.59 14.77 24.08
N LYS A 75 20.51 15.98 24.64
CA LYS A 75 19.53 16.30 25.68
C LYS A 75 18.15 16.47 25.04
N GLY A 76 17.16 15.70 25.49
CA GLY A 76 15.80 15.78 24.97
C GLY A 76 14.88 14.71 25.56
N PRO A 77 13.60 14.70 25.15
CA PRO A 77 12.67 13.65 25.52
C PRO A 77 13.09 12.30 24.91
N ASP A 78 12.62 11.19 25.50
CA ASP A 78 13.10 9.84 25.20
C ASP A 78 13.11 9.44 23.71
N HIS A 79 12.14 9.93 22.93
CA HIS A 79 12.02 9.65 21.50
C HIS A 79 13.10 10.33 20.64
N THR A 80 13.89 11.25 21.20
CA THR A 80 14.99 11.93 20.48
C THR A 80 16.32 11.20 20.60
N HIS A 81 16.41 10.25 21.51
CA HIS A 81 17.59 9.43 21.69
C HIS A 81 17.72 8.38 20.59
N ILE A 82 18.96 8.02 20.27
CA ILE A 82 19.24 7.03 19.23
C ILE A 82 19.31 5.64 19.87
N ALA A 83 18.51 4.71 19.36
CA ALA A 83 18.60 3.29 19.73
C ALA A 83 19.76 2.64 18.95
N ILE A 84 20.76 2.13 19.66
CA ILE A 84 21.87 1.40 19.05
C ILE A 84 21.46 -0.06 18.90
N LEU A 85 20.99 -0.40 17.70
CA LEU A 85 20.61 -1.75 17.31
C LEU A 85 21.60 -2.32 16.28
N PRO A 86 21.81 -3.64 16.28
CA PRO A 86 22.56 -4.29 15.21
C PRO A 86 21.81 -4.13 13.88
N PHE A 87 22.56 -3.86 12.80
CA PHE A 87 21.99 -3.87 11.45
C PHE A 87 21.73 -5.31 11.01
N ILE A 88 20.58 -5.51 10.38
CA ILE A 88 20.17 -6.82 9.85
C ILE A 88 20.86 -7.04 8.50
N GLU A 89 21.48 -8.20 8.33
CA GLU A 89 21.99 -8.64 7.04
C GLU A 89 20.86 -9.35 6.27
N GLU A 90 20.42 -8.72 5.18
CA GLU A 90 19.29 -9.17 4.36
C GLU A 90 19.43 -10.64 3.94
N GLU A 91 20.60 -11.05 3.43
CA GLU A 91 20.84 -12.41 2.94
C GLU A 91 20.70 -13.47 4.05
N LYS A 92 21.20 -13.18 5.25
CA LYS A 92 21.08 -14.08 6.41
C LYS A 92 19.64 -14.18 6.89
N LEU A 93 18.92 -13.06 6.89
CA LEU A 93 17.52 -13.02 7.27
C LEU A 93 16.68 -13.89 6.32
N ILE A 94 16.83 -13.67 5.01
CA ILE A 94 16.08 -14.40 3.98
C ILE A 94 16.43 -15.90 4.04
N ALA A 95 17.70 -16.25 4.23
CA ALA A 95 18.10 -17.65 4.38
C ALA A 95 17.41 -18.33 5.57
N ALA A 96 17.38 -17.67 6.74
CA ALA A 96 16.72 -18.22 7.93
C ALA A 96 15.20 -18.40 7.75
N LEU A 97 14.55 -17.51 7.02
CA LEU A 97 13.11 -17.60 6.74
C LEU A 97 12.79 -18.74 5.79
N LYS A 98 13.59 -18.92 4.73
CA LYS A 98 13.43 -20.00 3.75
C LYS A 98 13.46 -21.39 4.39
N GLU A 99 14.30 -21.60 5.41
CA GLU A 99 14.39 -22.88 6.13
C GLU A 99 13.05 -23.31 6.75
N VAL A 100 12.22 -22.36 7.18
CA VAL A 100 10.94 -22.65 7.85
C VAL A 100 9.70 -22.28 7.00
N GLU A 101 9.91 -21.74 5.80
CA GLU A 101 8.85 -21.33 4.87
C GLU A 101 7.94 -22.49 4.46
N HIS A 102 8.48 -23.71 4.40
CA HIS A 102 7.71 -24.91 4.08
C HIS A 102 6.61 -25.21 5.10
N LEU A 103 6.76 -24.74 6.35
CA LEU A 103 5.79 -24.92 7.45
C LEU A 103 4.61 -23.92 7.39
N LEU A 104 4.67 -22.92 6.50
CA LEU A 104 3.58 -21.96 6.33
C LEU A 104 2.33 -22.63 5.76
N THR A 105 1.17 -22.18 6.23
CA THR A 105 -0.11 -22.60 5.65
C THR A 105 -0.29 -22.06 4.23
N PRO A 106 -1.16 -22.65 3.40
CA PRO A 106 -1.44 -22.14 2.05
C PRO A 106 -1.93 -20.69 2.04
N GLU A 107 -2.75 -20.30 3.00
CA GLU A 107 -3.24 -18.92 3.16
C GLU A 107 -2.10 -17.95 3.50
N GLU A 108 -1.20 -18.36 4.39
CA GLU A 108 -0.02 -17.55 4.75
C GLU A 108 0.94 -17.38 3.56
N LYS A 109 1.13 -18.41 2.76
CA LYS A 109 1.91 -18.32 1.51
C LYS A 109 1.23 -17.37 0.52
N ALA A 110 -0.09 -17.45 0.37
CA ALA A 110 -0.85 -16.59 -0.54
C ALA A 110 -0.78 -15.10 -0.15
N ARG A 111 -0.78 -14.76 1.14
CA ARG A 111 -0.61 -13.36 1.60
C ARG A 111 0.84 -12.89 1.61
N ASN A 112 1.82 -13.79 1.52
CA ASN A 112 3.25 -13.48 1.47
C ASN A 112 3.75 -13.26 0.04
N THR A 113 2.99 -12.51 -0.76
CA THR A 113 3.34 -12.19 -2.14
C THR A 113 3.40 -10.69 -2.32
N ASN A 114 4.38 -10.21 -3.07
CA ASN A 114 4.40 -8.81 -3.48
C ASN A 114 3.20 -8.55 -4.40
N PHE A 115 2.31 -7.62 -4.00
CA PHE A 115 1.18 -7.22 -4.84
C PHE A 115 1.71 -6.75 -6.18
N GLN A 116 1.32 -7.48 -7.21
CA GLN A 116 1.93 -7.31 -8.51
C GLN A 116 1.33 -6.10 -9.24
N TYR A 117 0.09 -5.70 -8.91
CA TYR A 117 -0.63 -4.64 -9.64
C TYR A 117 -1.61 -3.82 -8.78
N PRO A 118 -1.78 -2.52 -9.08
CA PRO A 118 -2.78 -1.67 -8.44
C PRO A 118 -4.20 -2.15 -8.79
N SER A 119 -5.14 -1.96 -7.87
CA SER A 119 -6.58 -2.13 -8.14
C SER A 119 -7.20 -0.77 -8.43
N LEU A 120 -7.98 -0.65 -9.51
CA LEU A 120 -8.76 0.55 -9.80
C LEU A 120 -10.23 0.27 -9.52
N MET A 121 -10.84 1.13 -8.69
CA MET A 121 -12.28 1.12 -8.47
C MET A 121 -12.90 2.32 -9.16
N LEU A 122 -13.86 2.07 -10.05
CA LEU A 122 -14.55 3.10 -10.81
C LEU A 122 -16.02 3.13 -10.43
N ASN A 123 -16.56 4.34 -10.24
CA ASN A 123 -18.00 4.55 -10.12
C ASN A 123 -18.55 4.98 -11.48
N LYS A 124 -19.54 4.25 -11.99
CA LYS A 124 -20.15 4.50 -13.30
C LYS A 124 -20.82 5.87 -13.40
N ASN A 125 -21.32 6.42 -12.30
CA ASN A 125 -22.03 7.70 -12.27
C ASN A 125 -21.08 8.91 -12.44
N PHE A 126 -19.77 8.70 -12.32
CA PHE A 126 -18.76 9.77 -12.33
C PHE A 126 -17.73 9.63 -13.45
N MET A 127 -17.62 8.44 -14.07
CA MET A 127 -16.64 8.14 -15.10
C MET A 127 -17.35 7.97 -16.44
N ASP A 128 -17.15 8.94 -17.33
CA ASP A 128 -17.63 8.84 -18.71
C ASP A 128 -16.83 7.76 -19.47
N GLN A 129 -17.53 6.94 -20.26
CA GLN A 129 -16.94 5.89 -21.09
C GLN A 129 -15.88 6.45 -22.04
N SER A 130 -16.07 7.69 -22.52
CA SER A 130 -15.12 8.37 -23.42
C SER A 130 -13.71 8.49 -22.82
N TRP A 131 -13.60 8.73 -21.51
CA TRP A 131 -12.31 8.89 -20.82
C TRP A 131 -11.57 7.55 -20.69
N LEU A 132 -12.30 6.47 -20.44
CA LEU A 132 -11.74 5.12 -20.32
C LEU A 132 -11.26 4.59 -21.66
N GLU A 133 -12.03 4.82 -22.73
CA GLU A 133 -11.63 4.51 -24.09
C GLU A 133 -10.41 5.33 -24.53
N THR A 134 -10.31 6.60 -24.12
CA THR A 134 -9.14 7.44 -24.41
C THR A 134 -7.89 6.96 -23.66
N THR A 135 -8.04 6.58 -22.39
CA THR A 135 -6.91 6.23 -21.51
C THR A 135 -6.40 4.81 -21.73
N TYR A 136 -7.30 3.85 -21.93
CA TYR A 136 -6.97 2.41 -22.02
C TYR A 136 -7.18 1.82 -23.42
N GLY A 137 -7.79 2.57 -24.35
CA GLY A 137 -7.97 2.17 -25.75
C GLY A 137 -8.80 0.90 -25.91
N ALA A 138 -8.45 0.10 -26.93
CA ALA A 138 -9.07 -1.20 -27.19
C ALA A 138 -8.77 -2.28 -26.13
N SER A 139 -7.89 -1.98 -25.17
CA SER A 139 -7.47 -2.92 -24.12
C SER A 139 -8.42 -2.91 -22.92
N PHE A 140 -9.36 -1.96 -22.86
CA PHE A 140 -10.37 -1.94 -21.82
C PHE A 140 -11.49 -2.94 -22.16
N PRO A 141 -11.83 -3.88 -21.27
CA PRO A 141 -12.92 -4.83 -21.52
C PRO A 141 -14.25 -4.08 -21.59
N LYS A 142 -14.80 -3.94 -22.80
CA LYS A 142 -16.08 -3.26 -23.07
C LYS A 142 -17.26 -3.92 -22.36
N GLU A 143 -17.14 -5.22 -22.11
CA GLU A 143 -18.12 -6.07 -21.43
C GLU A 143 -18.09 -5.90 -19.90
N ALA A 144 -17.15 -5.12 -19.36
CA ALA A 144 -16.98 -5.02 -17.92
C ALA A 144 -18.05 -4.19 -17.21
N PHE A 145 -18.92 -3.50 -17.95
CA PHE A 145 -19.97 -2.65 -17.39
C PHE A 145 -21.23 -3.44 -16.92
N THR A 146 -21.14 -4.34 -15.93
CA THR A 146 -22.31 -4.90 -15.21
C THR A 146 -23.15 -3.82 -14.53
N ASP A 147 -24.49 -3.91 -14.44
CA ASP A 147 -25.41 -2.87 -13.87
C ASP A 147 -25.12 -2.38 -12.43
N SER A 148 -24.08 -2.92 -11.78
CA SER A 148 -23.58 -2.47 -10.48
C SER A 148 -22.95 -1.06 -10.54
N GLU A 149 -23.25 -0.24 -9.52
CA GLU A 149 -22.78 1.16 -9.41
C GLU A 149 -21.25 1.29 -9.30
N ILE A 150 -20.56 0.24 -8.84
CA ILE A 150 -19.10 0.21 -8.62
C ILE A 150 -18.49 -0.99 -9.33
N GLN A 151 -17.32 -0.76 -9.93
CA GLN A 151 -16.58 -1.78 -10.65
C GLN A 151 -15.12 -1.79 -10.22
N SER A 152 -14.60 -2.98 -9.91
CA SER A 152 -13.18 -3.21 -9.57
C SER A 152 -12.46 -3.94 -10.69
N PHE A 153 -11.35 -3.35 -11.13
CA PHE A 153 -10.45 -3.92 -12.12
C PHE A 153 -9.12 -4.27 -11.47
N GLN A 154 -8.66 -5.50 -11.64
CA GLN A 154 -7.25 -5.84 -11.46
C GLN A 154 -6.52 -5.69 -12.79
N TYR A 155 -5.34 -5.10 -12.73
CA TYR A 155 -4.46 -5.01 -13.88
C TYR A 155 -3.45 -6.14 -13.85
N THR A 156 -2.93 -6.53 -15.01
CA THR A 156 -1.72 -7.33 -15.13
C THR A 156 -0.78 -6.67 -16.13
N ALA A 157 0.52 -6.73 -15.90
CA ALA A 157 1.49 -6.24 -16.88
C ALA A 157 1.47 -7.15 -18.12
N ASP A 158 1.39 -6.53 -19.30
CA ASP A 158 1.59 -7.24 -20.55
C ASP A 158 3.08 -7.56 -20.69
N GLN A 159 3.45 -8.83 -20.48
CA GLN A 159 4.84 -9.31 -20.56
C GLN A 159 5.43 -9.18 -21.98
N ASN A 160 4.61 -8.87 -23.00
CA ASN A 160 5.02 -8.83 -24.40
C ASN A 160 5.34 -7.41 -24.91
N LYS A 161 5.22 -6.37 -24.09
CA LYS A 161 5.54 -4.98 -24.49
C LYS A 161 6.67 -4.40 -23.65
N SER A 162 7.67 -3.84 -24.34
CA SER A 162 8.90 -3.29 -23.74
C SER A 162 8.69 -2.04 -22.88
N SER A 163 7.54 -1.37 -22.99
CA SER A 163 7.08 -0.39 -22.01
C SER A 163 6.04 -1.08 -21.14
N GLY A 164 6.23 -1.16 -19.82
CA GLY A 164 5.32 -1.83 -18.89
C GLY A 164 3.90 -1.26 -18.88
N THR A 165 3.14 -1.52 -19.94
CA THR A 165 1.76 -1.11 -20.11
C THR A 165 0.92 -2.01 -19.20
N ILE A 166 0.32 -1.39 -18.20
CA ILE A 166 -0.54 -2.02 -17.20
C ILE A 166 -1.94 -2.12 -17.82
N LEU A 167 -2.43 -3.34 -18.11
CA LEU A 167 -3.71 -3.55 -18.80
C LEU A 167 -4.75 -4.18 -17.85
N PRO A 168 -6.01 -3.71 -17.85
CA PRO A 168 -7.07 -4.28 -17.02
C PRO A 168 -7.51 -5.61 -17.63
N THR A 169 -7.29 -6.71 -16.92
CA THR A 169 -7.48 -8.05 -17.51
C THR A 169 -8.70 -8.79 -16.97
N ASN A 170 -9.18 -8.52 -15.75
CA ASN A 170 -10.36 -9.21 -15.21
C ASN A 170 -11.25 -8.33 -14.31
N LEU A 171 -12.57 -8.49 -14.46
CA LEU A 171 -13.59 -8.12 -13.47
C LEU A 171 -13.39 -8.98 -12.23
N ILE A 172 -13.18 -8.35 -11.07
CA ILE A 172 -13.24 -9.06 -9.79
C ILE A 172 -14.47 -8.54 -9.07
N GLU A 173 -15.32 -9.47 -8.63
CA GLU A 173 -16.38 -9.15 -7.69
C GLU A 173 -15.73 -8.60 -6.41
N PRO A 174 -16.15 -7.42 -5.93
CA PRO A 174 -15.59 -6.87 -4.70
C PRO A 174 -15.75 -7.91 -3.57
N PRO A 175 -14.75 -8.05 -2.67
CA PRO A 175 -14.89 -8.95 -1.54
C PRO A 175 -16.18 -8.62 -0.81
N SER A 176 -17.02 -9.64 -0.61
CA SER A 176 -18.39 -9.55 -0.09
C SER A 176 -18.51 -8.89 1.30
N SER A 177 -17.39 -8.56 1.94
CA SER A 177 -17.30 -7.95 3.26
C SER A 177 -17.12 -6.43 3.27
N LEU A 178 -16.94 -5.76 2.13
CA LEU A 178 -16.77 -4.30 2.09
C LEU A 178 -18.02 -3.68 1.47
N ALA A 179 -18.94 -3.23 2.33
CA ALA A 179 -20.04 -2.41 1.89
C ALA A 179 -19.48 -1.12 1.28
N TYR A 180 -20.05 -0.68 0.15
CA TYR A 180 -19.65 0.58 -0.49
C TYR A 180 -19.69 1.78 0.47
N GLU A 181 -20.60 1.72 1.45
CA GLU A 181 -20.75 2.70 2.52
C GLU A 181 -19.49 2.82 3.39
N ASP A 182 -18.76 1.73 3.60
CA ASP A 182 -17.52 1.71 4.38
C ASP A 182 -16.38 2.40 3.63
N LEU A 183 -16.25 2.14 2.32
CA LEU A 183 -15.24 2.77 1.46
C LEU A 183 -15.44 4.28 1.33
N VAL A 184 -16.69 4.75 1.20
CA VAL A 184 -17.02 6.18 1.13
C VAL A 184 -16.70 6.89 2.46
N ASN A 185 -16.78 6.18 3.59
CA ASN A 185 -16.42 6.73 4.89
C ASN A 185 -14.90 6.81 5.13
N CYS A 186 -14.13 5.90 4.54
CA CYS A 186 -12.68 5.85 4.67
C CYS A 186 -11.93 6.86 3.80
N VAL A 187 -12.56 7.43 2.76
CA VAL A 187 -11.93 8.37 1.83
C VAL A 187 -12.58 9.77 1.95
N PRO A 188 -11.97 10.72 2.67
CA PRO A 188 -12.56 12.04 2.94
C PRO A 188 -12.95 12.83 1.68
N PHE A 189 -12.19 12.65 0.59
CA PHE A 189 -12.46 13.25 -0.70
C PHE A 189 -13.78 12.76 -1.33
N LEU A 190 -13.99 11.44 -1.37
CA LEU A 190 -15.22 10.83 -1.90
C LEU A 190 -16.44 11.25 -1.08
N LYS A 191 -16.31 11.32 0.25
CA LYS A 191 -17.38 11.79 1.14
C LYS A 191 -17.81 13.23 0.83
N ARG A 192 -16.87 14.10 0.47
CA ARG A 192 -17.14 15.50 0.11
C ARG A 192 -17.85 15.60 -1.23
N GLU A 193 -17.39 14.84 -2.22
CA GLU A 193 -17.97 14.88 -3.57
C GLU A 193 -19.40 14.30 -3.60
N MET A 194 -19.65 13.21 -2.86
CA MET A 194 -21.00 12.65 -2.73
C MET A 194 -21.99 13.61 -2.06
N ARG A 195 -21.54 14.41 -1.09
CA ARG A 195 -22.38 15.46 -0.46
C ARG A 195 -22.71 16.58 -1.44
N LYS A 196 -21.74 16.95 -2.28
CA LYS A 196 -21.92 17.98 -3.30
C LYS A 196 -22.94 17.53 -4.35
N GLN A 197 -22.82 16.29 -4.85
CA GLN A 197 -23.79 15.75 -5.80
C GLN A 197 -25.21 15.62 -5.22
N LYS A 198 -25.35 15.17 -3.96
CA LYS A 198 -26.67 15.14 -3.31
C LYS A 198 -27.29 16.53 -3.21
N ALA A 199 -26.49 17.56 -2.95
CA ALA A 199 -26.96 18.94 -2.92
C ALA A 199 -27.36 19.44 -4.32
N ASP A 200 -26.56 19.12 -5.35
CA ASP A 200 -26.81 19.52 -6.73
C ASP A 200 -28.05 18.82 -7.32
N GLN A 201 -28.26 17.54 -7.02
CA GLN A 201 -29.48 16.80 -7.40
C GLN A 201 -30.73 17.37 -6.73
N GLN A 202 -30.64 17.74 -5.44
CA GLN A 202 -31.76 18.38 -4.74
C GLN A 202 -32.08 19.77 -5.28
N ARG A 203 -31.08 20.53 -5.72
CA ARG A 203 -31.28 21.82 -6.39
C ARG A 203 -31.94 21.66 -7.75
N ALA A 204 -31.45 20.75 -8.59
CA ALA A 204 -32.03 20.46 -9.89
C ALA A 204 -33.49 19.95 -9.79
N LEU A 205 -33.81 19.20 -8.73
CA LEU A 205 -35.18 18.75 -8.48
C LEU A 205 -36.10 19.91 -8.09
N LYS A 206 -35.62 20.83 -7.24
CA LYS A 206 -36.37 22.04 -6.86
C LYS A 206 -36.64 22.97 -8.03
N GLU A 207 -35.62 23.21 -8.85
CA GLU A 207 -35.73 24.06 -10.06
C GLU A 207 -36.72 23.49 -11.08
N LYS A 208 -36.84 22.15 -11.19
CA LYS A 208 -37.86 21.51 -12.02
C LYS A 208 -39.27 21.68 -11.48
N THR A 209 -39.47 21.59 -10.16
CA THR A 209 -40.78 21.84 -9.54
C THR A 209 -41.22 23.30 -9.59
N GLU A 210 -40.30 24.25 -9.67
CA GLU A 210 -40.63 25.69 -9.75
C GLU A 210 -40.93 26.16 -11.20
N GLN A 211 -40.58 25.37 -12.22
CA GLN A 211 -40.84 25.68 -13.63
C GLN A 211 -42.18 25.11 -14.17
N GLU A 212 -42.89 24.31 -13.38
CA GLU A 212 -44.17 23.68 -13.75
C GLU A 212 -45.42 24.38 -13.14
N ASP A 213 -45.35 25.68 -12.83
CA ASP A 213 -46.56 26.46 -12.51
C ASP A 213 -47.26 26.91 -13.81
N PRO A 214 -48.47 26.41 -14.15
CA PRO A 214 -49.15 26.76 -15.39
C PRO A 214 -49.66 28.21 -15.37
N GLN A 215 -49.27 28.98 -16.38
CA GLN A 215 -49.89 30.27 -16.71
C GLN A 215 -51.41 30.09 -16.89
N PHE A 216 -52.17 30.69 -15.99
CA PHE A 216 -53.62 30.86 -16.13
C PHE A 216 -53.87 31.95 -17.19
N THR A 217 -54.12 31.54 -18.44
CA THR A 217 -54.77 32.42 -19.43
C THR A 217 -56.28 32.27 -19.27
N SER A 218 -56.96 33.34 -18.85
CA SER A 218 -58.42 33.45 -18.96
C SER A 218 -58.76 34.59 -19.90
N ASP A 219 -59.39 34.23 -21.02
CA ASP A 219 -60.31 35.07 -21.80
C ASP A 219 -61.50 35.55 -20.95
#